data_AF-A0A7D9K0N4-F1
#
_entry.id   AF-A0A7D9K0N4-F1
#
_cell.length_a   1.000
_cell.length_b   1.000
_cell.length_c   1.000
_cell.angle_alpha   90.00
_cell.angle_beta   90.00
_cell.angle_gamma   90.00
#
_symmetry.space_group_name_H-M   'P 1'
#
loop_
_entity.id
_entity.type
_entity.pdbx_description
1 polymer ?
#
loop_
_entity_poly.entity_id
_entity_poly.type
_entity_poly.pdbx_seq_one_letter_code
_entity_poly.pdbx_strand_id
1 'polypeptide(L)'
;NKLFPTVHLYWKKYQEKMMAKLKATEQSLVIAEIHKVLTKISKEKDCEDLTIWIKPCENHLMWSATSTPSGDGELIWAKFESFLPHLVNKHSYLPNGIFNKCAHGEEISDRKWLEEETTVYEKVCKVLKKTSLVKGIKKASPVSQTSCLEGFHSVVNQFAPKMIAYSYQGLYCRHIIAAVHFNHNLHRKNQENKDGSEQVKVVYPKFKNGEATVRNVKVKPNYDYIEEIFNMFIDAKQNKKLEAARLELQAMTPAPMNTMLEKQPRDKATELWKKRKSMVVQEVPRTVQ
;
A
#
# COMPACT_ATOMS: atom_id res chain seq x y z
N ASN A 1 26.05 8.82 17.91
CA ASN A 1 25.45 7.79 17.03
C ASN A 1 25.88 8.06 15.59
N LYS A 2 26.64 7.15 14.95
CA LYS A 2 27.18 7.32 13.58
C LYS A 2 26.35 6.59 12.50
N LEU A 3 25.39 5.77 12.93
CA LEU A 3 24.57 4.94 12.05
C LEU A 3 23.54 5.79 11.29
N PHE A 4 22.81 6.67 11.96
CA PHE A 4 21.74 7.46 11.33
C PHE A 4 22.26 8.36 10.19
N PRO A 5 23.36 9.11 10.35
CA PRO A 5 23.92 9.90 9.24
C PRO A 5 24.33 9.03 8.05
N THR A 6 24.88 7.83 8.30
CA THR A 6 25.24 6.88 7.24
C THR A 6 24.01 6.41 6.47
N VAL A 7 22.97 5.97 7.19
CA VAL A 7 21.71 5.50 6.60
C VAL A 7 21.07 6.60 5.76
N HIS A 8 21.13 7.85 6.24
CA HIS A 8 20.64 9.01 5.49
C HIS A 8 21.41 9.26 4.18
N LEU A 9 22.75 9.20 4.23
CA LEU A 9 23.59 9.34 3.04
C LEU A 9 23.34 8.22 2.02
N TYR A 10 23.24 6.97 2.49
CA TYR A 10 22.89 5.83 1.64
C TYR A 10 21.53 6.04 0.99
N TRP A 11 20.53 6.47 1.77
CA TRP A 11 19.18 6.71 1.27
C TRP A 11 19.14 7.79 0.18
N LYS A 12 19.85 8.91 0.34
CA LYS A 12 19.93 9.96 -0.69
C LYS A 12 20.40 9.36 -2.03
N LYS A 13 21.52 8.63 -2.01
CA LYS A 13 22.07 7.95 -3.21
C LYS A 13 21.11 6.90 -3.78
N TYR A 14 20.45 6.13 -2.91
CA TYR A 14 19.51 5.09 -3.31
C TYR A 14 18.24 5.67 -3.95
N GLN A 15 17.67 6.71 -3.34
CA GLN A 15 16.45 7.36 -3.78
C GLN A 15 16.63 8.05 -5.13
N GLU A 16 17.76 8.69 -5.40
CA GLU A 16 18.06 9.29 -6.72
C GLU A 16 17.94 8.27 -7.85
N LYS A 17 18.54 7.08 -7.67
CA LYS A 17 18.44 5.97 -8.63
C LYS A 17 17.00 5.50 -8.82
N MET A 18 16.24 5.41 -7.73
CA MET A 18 14.86 4.91 -7.78
C MET A 18 13.89 5.93 -8.37
N MET A 19 14.05 7.21 -8.05
CA MET A 19 13.27 8.31 -8.62
C MET A 19 13.54 8.47 -10.12
N ALA A 20 14.77 8.23 -10.58
CA ALA A 20 15.08 8.16 -12.01
C ALA A 20 14.29 7.05 -12.72
N LYS A 21 14.16 5.87 -12.09
CA LYS A 21 13.33 4.75 -12.61
C LYS A 21 11.83 5.05 -12.57
N LEU A 22 11.34 5.65 -11.48
CA LEU A 22 9.92 6.01 -11.31
C LEU A 22 9.49 7.09 -12.30
N LYS A 23 10.33 8.09 -12.59
CA LYS A 23 10.02 9.11 -13.62
C LYS A 23 9.88 8.51 -15.02
N ALA A 24 10.43 7.32 -15.27
CA ALA A 24 10.24 6.57 -16.51
C ALA A 24 8.96 5.69 -16.50
N THR A 25 8.27 5.56 -15.36
CA THR A 25 7.10 4.69 -15.19
C THR A 25 5.91 5.51 -14.68
N GLU A 26 5.06 6.01 -15.58
CA GLU A 26 3.83 6.71 -15.18
C GLU A 26 2.79 5.73 -14.58
N GLN A 27 2.69 5.65 -13.25
CA GLN A 27 1.64 4.85 -12.57
C GLN A 27 0.64 5.72 -11.81
N SER A 28 -0.65 5.34 -11.88
CA SER A 28 -1.80 6.03 -11.29
C SER A 28 -2.71 5.08 -10.50
N LEU A 29 -3.27 5.55 -9.38
CA LEU A 29 -4.15 4.82 -8.44
C LEU A 29 -5.64 4.97 -8.81
N VAL A 30 -6.10 4.26 -9.84
CA VAL A 30 -7.43 4.43 -10.47
C VAL A 30 -8.58 3.71 -9.74
N ILE A 31 -8.29 2.57 -9.09
CA ILE A 31 -9.31 1.68 -8.51
C ILE A 31 -10.05 2.34 -7.35
N ALA A 32 -9.33 3.04 -6.47
CA ALA A 32 -9.92 3.71 -5.31
C ALA A 32 -10.93 4.79 -5.71
N GLU A 33 -10.66 5.49 -6.82
CA GLU A 33 -11.59 6.49 -7.34
C GLU A 33 -12.87 5.84 -7.89
N ILE A 34 -12.77 4.73 -8.64
CA ILE A 34 -13.94 3.97 -9.12
C ILE A 34 -14.82 3.51 -7.97
N HIS A 35 -14.23 2.91 -6.92
CA HIS A 35 -14.98 2.47 -5.75
C HIS A 35 -15.76 3.63 -5.13
N LYS A 36 -15.09 4.76 -4.94
CA LYS A 36 -15.67 5.95 -4.31
C LYS A 36 -16.83 6.54 -5.11
N VAL A 37 -16.67 6.68 -6.43
CA VAL A 37 -17.72 7.27 -7.27
C VAL A 37 -18.94 6.36 -7.39
N LEU A 38 -18.74 5.04 -7.54
CA LEU A 38 -19.86 4.10 -7.62
C LEU A 38 -20.58 3.94 -6.28
N THR A 39 -19.84 3.90 -5.16
CA THR A 39 -20.44 3.88 -3.81
C THR A 39 -21.26 5.14 -3.52
N LYS A 40 -20.89 6.28 -4.10
CA LYS A 40 -21.69 7.50 -3.98
C LYS A 40 -23.01 7.37 -4.73
N ILE A 41 -22.98 6.89 -5.97
CA ILE A 41 -24.18 6.68 -6.80
C ILE A 41 -25.10 5.66 -6.16
N SER A 42 -24.56 4.55 -5.62
CA SER A 42 -25.40 3.47 -5.06
C SER A 42 -26.18 3.86 -3.79
N LYS A 43 -25.91 5.04 -3.22
CA LYS A 43 -26.63 5.60 -2.07
C LYS A 43 -27.70 6.60 -2.48
N GLU A 44 -27.77 6.95 -3.77
CA GLU A 44 -28.84 7.79 -4.31
C GLU A 44 -30.11 6.95 -4.48
N LYS A 45 -31.26 7.61 -4.41
CA LYS A 45 -32.56 6.96 -4.60
C LYS A 45 -32.62 6.27 -5.97
N ASP A 46 -33.18 5.05 -6.00
CA ASP A 46 -33.38 4.24 -7.21
C ASP A 46 -32.06 3.77 -7.87
N CYS A 47 -30.96 3.73 -7.09
CA CYS A 47 -29.62 3.31 -7.54
C CYS A 47 -29.01 2.18 -6.69
N GLU A 48 -29.77 1.60 -5.77
CA GLU A 48 -29.32 0.60 -4.79
C GLU A 48 -28.79 -0.67 -5.47
N ASP A 49 -29.36 -1.01 -6.62
CA ASP A 49 -28.95 -2.16 -7.44
C ASP A 49 -27.52 -2.05 -7.97
N LEU A 50 -26.91 -0.87 -7.93
CA LEU A 50 -25.50 -0.69 -8.28
C LEU A 50 -24.55 -1.34 -7.27
N THR A 51 -24.95 -1.52 -6.00
CA THR A 51 -24.04 -2.01 -4.95
C THR A 51 -23.42 -3.36 -5.28
N ILE A 52 -24.19 -4.29 -5.88
CA ILE A 52 -23.68 -5.60 -6.28
C ILE A 52 -22.68 -5.54 -7.45
N TRP A 53 -22.60 -4.41 -8.16
CA TRP A 53 -21.75 -4.20 -9.34
C TRP A 53 -20.46 -3.45 -9.05
N ILE A 54 -20.29 -2.85 -7.86
CA ILE A 54 -19.08 -2.12 -7.47
C ILE A 54 -17.86 -3.05 -7.51
N LYS A 55 -17.93 -4.19 -6.82
CA LYS A 55 -16.81 -5.14 -6.76
C LYS A 55 -16.51 -5.78 -8.13
N PRO A 56 -17.51 -6.21 -8.91
CA PRO A 56 -17.31 -6.60 -10.31
C PRO A 56 -16.62 -5.53 -11.16
N CYS A 57 -16.96 -4.25 -11.02
CA CYS A 57 -16.32 -3.16 -11.76
C CYS A 57 -14.83 -3.04 -11.43
N GLU A 58 -14.46 -3.13 -10.14
CA GLU A 58 -13.06 -3.11 -9.70
C GLU A 58 -12.27 -4.29 -10.26
N ASN A 59 -12.86 -5.49 -10.18
CA ASN A 59 -12.24 -6.72 -10.68
C ASN A 59 -12.10 -6.65 -12.21
N HIS A 60 -13.07 -6.06 -12.91
CA HIS A 60 -13.02 -5.86 -14.37
C HIS A 60 -11.93 -4.87 -14.77
N LEU A 61 -11.72 -3.77 -14.01
CA LEU A 61 -10.57 -2.88 -14.22
C LEU A 61 -9.25 -3.61 -14.03
N MET A 62 -9.13 -4.39 -12.94
CA MET A 62 -7.95 -5.19 -12.68
C MET A 62 -7.67 -6.15 -13.82
N TRP A 63 -8.68 -6.90 -14.27
CA TRP A 63 -8.57 -7.81 -15.40
C TRP A 63 -8.21 -7.10 -16.70
N SER A 64 -8.80 -5.93 -16.97
CA SER A 64 -8.51 -5.14 -18.18
C SER A 64 -7.04 -4.74 -18.26
N ALA A 65 -6.47 -4.34 -17.12
CA ALA A 65 -5.05 -4.01 -17.02
C ALA A 65 -4.15 -5.25 -17.07
N THR A 66 -4.38 -6.26 -16.20
CA THR A 66 -3.48 -7.41 -16.08
C THR A 66 -3.55 -8.38 -17.27
N SER A 67 -4.67 -8.41 -18.00
CA SER A 67 -4.78 -9.15 -19.27
C SER A 67 -4.16 -8.41 -20.46
N THR A 68 -3.56 -7.23 -20.23
CA THR A 68 -2.87 -6.43 -21.27
C THR A 68 -1.40 -6.24 -20.89
N PRO A 69 -0.55 -7.29 -20.98
CA PRO A 69 0.85 -7.22 -20.56
C PRO A 69 1.68 -6.17 -21.33
N SER A 70 1.25 -5.78 -22.53
CA SER A 70 1.87 -4.71 -23.31
C SER A 70 1.76 -3.32 -22.66
N GLY A 71 0.82 -3.14 -21.73
CA GLY A 71 0.51 -1.83 -21.17
C GLY A 71 -0.16 -0.88 -22.16
N ASP A 72 -0.71 -1.39 -23.27
CA ASP A 72 -1.44 -0.58 -24.26
C ASP A 72 -2.71 0.00 -23.63
N GLY A 73 -2.68 1.31 -23.38
CA GLY A 73 -3.76 2.03 -22.74
C GLY A 73 -5.07 2.00 -23.52
N GLU A 74 -5.03 1.99 -24.86
CA GLU A 74 -6.26 1.94 -25.66
C GLU A 74 -6.95 0.58 -25.54
N LEU A 75 -6.17 -0.50 -25.55
CA LEU A 75 -6.70 -1.86 -25.31
C LEU A 75 -7.19 -2.05 -23.87
N ILE A 76 -6.49 -1.50 -22.87
CA ILE A 76 -6.95 -1.51 -21.47
C ILE A 76 -8.30 -0.78 -21.35
N TRP A 77 -8.44 0.39 -21.98
CA TRP A 77 -9.69 1.12 -21.99
C TRP A 77 -10.79 0.36 -22.74
N ALA A 78 -10.51 -0.21 -23.91
CA ALA A 78 -11.51 -0.96 -24.68
C ALA A 78 -12.05 -2.17 -23.89
N LYS A 79 -11.16 -2.91 -23.21
CA LYS A 79 -11.55 -3.98 -22.29
C LYS A 79 -12.36 -3.46 -21.12
N PHE A 80 -11.97 -2.34 -20.50
CA PHE A 80 -12.72 -1.80 -19.38
C PHE A 80 -14.09 -1.26 -19.80
N GLU A 81 -14.18 -0.57 -20.93
CA GLU A 81 -15.41 0.01 -21.49
C GLU A 81 -16.46 -1.08 -21.77
N SER A 82 -16.02 -2.31 -22.08
CA SER A 82 -16.88 -3.48 -22.21
C SER A 82 -17.72 -3.76 -20.94
N PHE A 83 -17.32 -3.25 -19.78
CA PHE A 83 -18.09 -3.37 -18.54
C PHE A 83 -19.46 -2.71 -18.61
N LEU A 84 -19.59 -1.60 -19.35
CA LEU A 84 -20.85 -0.86 -19.44
C LEU A 84 -21.96 -1.71 -20.07
N PRO A 85 -21.82 -2.25 -21.29
CA PRO A 85 -22.82 -3.18 -21.85
C PRO A 85 -22.95 -4.47 -21.03
N HIS A 86 -21.89 -4.90 -20.34
CA HIS A 86 -21.94 -6.05 -19.43
C HIS A 86 -22.93 -5.83 -18.26
N LEU A 87 -23.11 -4.60 -17.77
CA LEU A 87 -24.13 -4.31 -16.73
C LEU A 87 -25.56 -4.69 -17.13
N VAL A 88 -25.85 -4.62 -18.43
CA VAL A 88 -27.18 -4.87 -19.04
C VAL A 88 -27.21 -6.18 -19.84
N ASN A 89 -26.32 -7.13 -19.47
CA ASN A 89 -26.22 -8.46 -20.07
C ASN A 89 -25.88 -8.47 -21.58
N LYS A 90 -25.22 -7.43 -22.11
CA LYS A 90 -24.74 -7.38 -23.49
C LYS A 90 -23.25 -7.75 -23.54
N HIS A 91 -22.95 -8.87 -24.21
CA HIS A 91 -21.60 -9.47 -24.21
C HIS A 91 -20.94 -9.56 -25.58
N SER A 92 -21.66 -9.26 -26.66
CA SER A 92 -21.18 -9.29 -28.04
C SER A 92 -21.64 -8.05 -28.80
N TYR A 93 -21.01 -7.76 -29.94
CA TYR A 93 -21.29 -6.58 -30.76
C TYR A 93 -21.11 -5.27 -29.98
N LEU A 94 -20.04 -5.22 -29.17
CA LEU A 94 -19.79 -4.08 -28.30
C LEU A 94 -19.31 -2.87 -29.13
N PRO A 95 -19.55 -1.63 -28.68
CA PRO A 95 -19.30 -0.42 -29.47
C PRO A 95 -17.83 -0.20 -29.84
N ASN A 96 -16.91 -0.72 -29.03
CA ASN A 96 -15.48 -0.51 -29.23
C ASN A 96 -14.89 -1.61 -30.12
N GLY A 97 -14.49 -1.26 -31.35
CA GLY A 97 -13.95 -2.21 -32.32
C GLY A 97 -12.64 -2.90 -31.89
N ILE A 98 -11.90 -2.31 -30.94
CA ILE A 98 -10.67 -2.91 -30.39
C ILE A 98 -10.99 -4.13 -29.50
N PHE A 99 -12.14 -4.11 -28.84
CA PHE A 99 -12.61 -5.20 -27.98
C PHE A 99 -14.14 -5.30 -28.06
N ASN A 100 -14.63 -6.07 -29.04
CA ASN A 100 -16.04 -6.10 -29.45
C ASN A 100 -16.86 -7.28 -28.88
N LYS A 101 -16.25 -8.15 -28.06
CA LYS A 101 -16.89 -9.31 -27.42
C LYS A 101 -16.20 -9.64 -26.08
N CYS A 102 -16.97 -9.99 -25.06
CA CYS A 102 -16.45 -10.43 -23.76
C CYS A 102 -15.61 -11.72 -23.87
N ALA A 103 -14.61 -11.86 -22.99
CA ALA A 103 -13.62 -12.95 -23.03
C ALA A 103 -13.91 -14.13 -22.08
N HIS A 104 -15.09 -14.17 -21.47
CA HIS A 104 -15.56 -15.32 -20.68
C HIS A 104 -16.37 -16.28 -21.56
N GLY A 105 -16.54 -17.52 -21.09
CA GLY A 105 -17.35 -18.54 -21.76
C GLY A 105 -18.85 -18.21 -21.80
N GLU A 106 -19.63 -19.10 -22.41
CA GLU A 106 -21.08 -18.95 -22.57
C GLU A 106 -21.84 -19.11 -21.25
N GLU A 107 -21.27 -19.84 -20.28
CA GLU A 107 -21.83 -19.99 -18.95
C GLU A 107 -21.56 -18.75 -18.10
N ILE A 108 -22.60 -17.93 -17.96
CA ILE A 108 -22.60 -16.74 -17.11
C ILE A 108 -23.50 -17.04 -15.91
N SER A 109 -22.95 -16.91 -14.71
CA SER A 109 -23.71 -17.09 -13.47
C SER A 109 -24.92 -16.16 -13.43
N ASP A 110 -26.06 -16.66 -12.98
CA ASP A 110 -27.25 -15.84 -12.78
C ASP A 110 -26.94 -14.67 -11.82
N ARG A 111 -27.41 -13.49 -12.20
CA ARG A 111 -27.18 -12.25 -11.47
C ARG A 111 -28.21 -11.20 -11.84
N LYS A 112 -28.44 -10.26 -10.92
CA LYS A 112 -29.32 -9.11 -11.16
C LYS A 112 -28.64 -8.11 -12.10
N TRP A 113 -29.12 -8.05 -13.33
CA TRP A 113 -28.70 -7.09 -14.35
C TRP A 113 -29.34 -5.73 -14.12
N LEU A 114 -28.68 -4.68 -14.59
CA LEU A 114 -29.31 -3.36 -14.71
C LEU A 114 -30.12 -3.33 -16.01
N GLU A 115 -31.03 -2.36 -16.10
CA GLU A 115 -31.78 -2.06 -17.32
C GLU A 115 -31.19 -0.82 -18.00
N GLU A 116 -31.08 -0.83 -19.33
CA GLU A 116 -30.38 0.21 -20.11
C GLU A 116 -31.04 1.59 -20.01
N GLU A 117 -32.35 1.63 -19.80
CA GLU A 117 -33.13 2.88 -19.72
C GLU A 117 -33.26 3.41 -18.27
N THR A 118 -32.50 2.85 -17.33
CA THR A 118 -32.53 3.30 -15.94
C THR A 118 -31.60 4.48 -15.67
N THR A 119 -32.02 5.33 -14.74
CA THR A 119 -31.21 6.44 -14.22
C THR A 119 -29.87 5.95 -13.65
N VAL A 120 -29.82 4.76 -13.04
CA VAL A 120 -28.58 4.18 -12.51
C VAL A 120 -27.59 3.85 -13.63
N TYR A 121 -28.05 3.25 -14.74
CA TYR A 121 -27.19 2.92 -15.87
C TYR A 121 -26.60 4.18 -16.53
N GLU A 122 -27.42 5.21 -16.74
CA GLU A 122 -26.98 6.49 -17.31
C GLU A 122 -25.90 7.16 -16.44
N LYS A 123 -26.13 7.22 -15.11
CA LYS A 123 -25.17 7.80 -14.15
C LYS A 123 -23.84 7.06 -14.16
N VAL A 124 -23.85 5.73 -14.19
CA VAL A 124 -22.64 4.90 -14.24
C VAL A 124 -21.88 5.14 -15.54
N CYS A 125 -22.56 5.12 -16.68
CA CYS A 125 -21.94 5.42 -17.98
C CYS A 125 -21.26 6.79 -17.99
N LYS A 126 -21.95 7.81 -17.48
CA LYS A 126 -21.43 9.19 -17.40
C LYS A 126 -20.20 9.30 -16.51
N VAL A 127 -20.22 8.70 -15.32
CA VAL A 127 -19.10 8.76 -14.37
C VAL A 127 -17.89 7.96 -14.88
N LEU A 128 -18.11 6.76 -15.42
CA LEU A 128 -17.02 5.90 -15.85
C LEU A 128 -16.36 6.36 -17.16
N LYS A 129 -17.08 7.14 -17.99
CA LYS A 129 -16.55 7.78 -19.21
C LYS A 129 -15.94 9.16 -19.00
N LYS A 130 -15.87 9.66 -17.76
CA LYS A 130 -15.25 10.97 -17.48
C LYS A 130 -13.80 10.99 -17.96
N THR A 131 -13.43 12.01 -18.75
CA THR A 131 -12.11 12.11 -19.41
C THR A 131 -10.92 11.89 -18.47
N SER A 132 -10.98 12.39 -17.24
CA SER A 132 -9.93 12.20 -16.24
C SER A 132 -9.79 10.73 -15.81
N LEU A 133 -10.90 10.02 -15.66
CA LEU A 133 -10.92 8.62 -15.28
C LEU A 133 -10.45 7.74 -16.44
N VAL A 134 -10.93 8.02 -17.66
CA VAL A 134 -10.46 7.35 -18.89
C VAL A 134 -8.94 7.47 -19.01
N LYS A 135 -8.39 8.69 -18.87
CA LYS A 135 -6.93 8.90 -18.87
C LYS A 135 -6.22 8.11 -17.77
N GLY A 136 -6.82 8.00 -16.59
CA GLY A 136 -6.30 7.17 -15.51
C GLY A 136 -6.27 5.69 -15.88
N ILE A 137 -7.39 5.15 -16.37
CA ILE A 137 -7.56 3.75 -16.77
C ILE A 137 -6.57 3.36 -17.87
N LYS A 138 -6.38 4.22 -18.87
CA LYS A 138 -5.37 4.02 -19.94
C LYS A 138 -3.93 3.91 -19.41
N LYS A 139 -3.67 4.38 -18.18
CA LYS A 139 -2.39 4.29 -17.48
C LYS A 139 -2.40 3.23 -16.35
N ALA A 140 -3.45 2.40 -16.27
CA ALA A 140 -3.52 1.35 -15.28
C ALA A 140 -2.39 0.33 -15.51
N SER A 141 -1.69 -0.03 -14.43
CA SER A 141 -0.56 -0.94 -14.56
C SER A 141 -1.04 -2.38 -14.79
N PRO A 142 -0.42 -3.12 -15.72
CA PRO A 142 -0.68 -4.55 -15.89
C PRO A 142 -0.16 -5.41 -14.73
N VAL A 143 0.53 -4.82 -13.75
CA VAL A 143 1.09 -5.53 -12.58
C VAL A 143 0.21 -5.25 -11.35
N SER A 144 -0.40 -6.27 -10.77
CA SER A 144 -1.21 -6.17 -9.54
C SER A 144 -0.35 -5.85 -8.30
N GLN A 145 -0.68 -4.82 -7.50
CA GLN A 145 0.21 -4.30 -6.45
C GLN A 145 -0.31 -4.32 -5.00
N THR A 146 -1.55 -4.74 -4.70
CA THR A 146 -2.13 -4.57 -3.34
C THR A 146 -1.46 -5.43 -2.27
N SER A 147 -1.12 -6.69 -2.58
CA SER A 147 -0.43 -7.58 -1.64
C SER A 147 0.99 -7.08 -1.29
N CYS A 148 1.64 -6.37 -2.21
CA CYS A 148 2.96 -5.80 -1.97
C CYS A 148 2.91 -4.68 -0.94
N LEU A 149 1.88 -3.81 -0.98
CA LEU A 149 1.74 -2.71 -0.02
C LEU A 149 1.49 -3.23 1.40
N GLU A 150 0.62 -4.23 1.56
CA GLU A 150 0.40 -4.89 2.86
C GLU A 150 1.68 -5.55 3.37
N GLY A 151 2.43 -6.20 2.47
CA GLY A 151 3.75 -6.76 2.77
C GLY A 151 4.74 -5.70 3.26
N PHE A 152 4.78 -4.53 2.63
CA PHE A 152 5.63 -3.42 3.04
C PHE A 152 5.27 -2.92 4.45
N HIS A 153 3.99 -2.75 4.75
CA HIS A 153 3.55 -2.35 6.09
C HIS A 153 3.95 -3.37 7.17
N SER A 154 3.93 -4.67 6.85
CA SER A 154 4.45 -5.71 7.75
C SER A 154 5.96 -5.53 8.02
N VAL A 155 6.76 -5.26 6.99
CA VAL A 155 8.19 -4.98 7.13
C VAL A 155 8.45 -3.72 7.97
N VAL A 156 7.70 -2.64 7.74
CA VAL A 156 7.82 -1.42 8.56
C VAL A 156 7.60 -1.72 10.04
N ASN A 157 6.58 -2.52 10.38
CA ASN A 157 6.32 -2.92 11.76
C ASN A 157 7.46 -3.77 12.36
N GLN A 158 8.20 -4.53 11.56
CA GLN A 158 9.38 -5.30 12.01
C GLN A 158 10.54 -4.36 12.38
N PHE A 159 10.81 -3.33 11.57
CA PHE A 159 11.94 -2.42 11.78
C PHE A 159 11.63 -1.26 12.74
N ALA A 160 10.37 -0.84 12.80
CA ALA A 160 9.87 0.20 13.69
C ALA A 160 8.52 -0.21 14.33
N PRO A 161 8.53 -1.16 15.29
CA PRO A 161 7.34 -1.55 16.04
C PRO A 161 6.65 -0.35 16.71
N LYS A 162 5.31 -0.28 16.59
CA LYS A 162 4.49 0.80 17.18
C LYS A 162 4.59 0.89 18.70
N MET A 163 4.93 -0.23 19.35
CA MET A 163 5.02 -0.32 20.81
C MET A 163 6.28 0.34 21.39
N ILE A 164 7.24 0.73 20.54
CA ILE A 164 8.50 1.34 20.97
C ILE A 164 8.52 2.80 20.53
N ALA A 165 8.78 3.70 21.48
CA ALA A 165 8.98 5.10 21.18
C ALA A 165 10.35 5.33 20.54
N TYR A 166 10.37 5.98 19.38
CA TYR A 166 11.59 6.36 18.68
C TYR A 166 11.68 7.88 18.57
N SER A 167 12.90 8.42 18.59
CA SER A 167 13.12 9.78 18.12
C SER A 167 12.77 9.88 16.63
N TYR A 168 12.46 11.09 16.14
CA TYR A 168 12.18 11.30 14.72
C TYR A 168 13.27 10.71 13.83
N GLN A 169 14.55 11.02 14.11
CA GLN A 169 15.70 10.49 13.35
C GLN A 169 15.76 8.96 13.38
N GLY A 170 15.49 8.35 14.54
CA GLY A 170 15.48 6.90 14.69
C GLY A 170 14.35 6.25 13.90
N LEU A 171 13.14 6.83 13.96
CA LEU A 171 11.98 6.35 13.21
C LEU A 171 12.23 6.48 11.70
N TYR A 172 12.70 7.64 11.26
CA TYR A 172 13.02 7.95 9.87
C TYR A 172 14.07 6.99 9.29
N CYS A 173 15.19 6.78 9.98
CA CYS A 173 16.22 5.84 9.54
C CYS A 173 15.74 4.39 9.52
N ARG A 174 14.89 3.98 10.47
CA ARG A 174 14.29 2.63 10.47
C ARG A 174 13.33 2.42 9.30
N HIS A 175 12.54 3.44 8.94
CA HIS A 175 11.68 3.39 7.76
C HIS A 175 12.48 3.31 6.46
N ILE A 176 13.60 4.05 6.38
CA ILE A 176 14.56 3.93 5.28
C ILE A 176 15.05 2.48 5.14
N ILE A 177 15.54 1.89 6.23
CA ILE A 177 16.05 0.51 6.20
C ILE A 177 14.92 -0.46 5.83
N ALA A 178 13.70 -0.27 6.34
CA ALA A 178 12.54 -1.08 5.97
C ALA A 178 12.24 -1.00 4.47
N ALA A 179 12.29 0.19 3.87
CA ALA A 179 12.09 0.38 2.43
C ALA A 179 13.19 -0.27 1.60
N VAL A 180 14.46 -0.07 1.98
CA VAL A 180 15.60 -0.71 1.31
C VAL A 180 15.51 -2.23 1.41
N HIS A 181 15.23 -2.77 2.59
CA HIS A 181 15.04 -4.20 2.83
C HIS A 181 13.91 -4.76 1.96
N PHE A 182 12.75 -4.10 1.97
CA PHE A 182 11.59 -4.51 1.20
C PHE A 182 11.90 -4.56 -0.30
N ASN A 183 12.56 -3.54 -0.84
CA ASN A 183 12.90 -3.48 -2.26
C ASN A 183 13.88 -4.58 -2.69
N HIS A 184 14.91 -4.86 -1.88
CA HIS A 184 15.83 -5.97 -2.16
C HIS A 184 15.15 -7.34 -2.10
N ASN A 185 14.01 -7.43 -1.41
CA ASN A 185 13.30 -8.68 -1.15
C ASN A 185 11.94 -8.79 -1.86
N LEU A 186 11.60 -7.83 -2.73
CA LEU A 186 10.29 -7.74 -3.38
C LEU A 186 10.05 -8.90 -4.36
N HIS A 187 11.06 -9.25 -5.15
CA HIS A 187 10.98 -10.26 -6.21
C HIS A 187 11.74 -11.54 -5.85
N ARG A 188 11.69 -11.96 -4.58
CA ARG A 188 12.29 -13.23 -4.17
C ARG A 188 11.70 -14.38 -4.96
N LYS A 189 12.58 -15.26 -5.42
CA LYS A 189 12.21 -16.51 -6.09
C LYS A 189 11.44 -17.41 -5.12
N ASN A 190 10.58 -18.26 -5.69
CA ASN A 190 9.95 -19.33 -4.95
C ASN A 190 11.03 -20.34 -4.52
N GLN A 191 10.85 -20.93 -3.36
CA GLN A 191 11.69 -22.03 -2.91
C GLN A 191 11.28 -23.29 -3.67
N GLU A 192 12.25 -24.07 -4.10
CA GLU A 192 12.03 -25.33 -4.81
C GLU A 192 12.18 -26.52 -3.85
N ASN A 193 11.38 -27.55 -4.09
CA ASN A 193 11.50 -28.86 -3.45
C ASN A 193 12.65 -29.66 -4.09
N LYS A 194 12.99 -30.82 -3.51
CA LYS A 194 14.08 -31.69 -4.02
C LYS A 194 13.83 -32.21 -5.45
N ASP A 195 12.57 -32.25 -5.86
CA ASP A 195 12.11 -32.69 -7.18
C ASP A 195 12.00 -31.53 -8.19
N GLY A 196 12.36 -30.29 -7.80
CA GLY A 196 12.27 -29.10 -8.64
C GLY A 196 10.88 -28.44 -8.68
N SER A 197 9.89 -28.96 -7.94
CA SER A 197 8.57 -28.33 -7.85
C SER A 197 8.60 -27.10 -6.93
N GLU A 198 7.73 -26.12 -7.15
CA GLU A 198 7.62 -24.99 -6.22
C GLU A 198 7.07 -25.43 -4.85
N GLN A 199 7.70 -24.98 -3.78
CA GLN A 199 7.25 -25.22 -2.42
C GLN A 199 6.08 -24.27 -2.08
N VAL A 200 4.97 -24.84 -1.62
CA VAL A 200 3.78 -24.08 -1.23
C VAL A 200 3.40 -24.34 0.23
N LYS A 201 2.75 -23.33 0.84
CA LYS A 201 2.14 -23.42 2.15
C LYS A 201 0.64 -23.23 2.02
N VAL A 202 -0.11 -24.16 2.56
CA VAL A 202 -1.57 -24.07 2.69
C VAL A 202 -1.92 -23.37 4.00
N VAL A 203 -2.76 -22.35 3.94
CA VAL A 203 -3.24 -21.59 5.10
C VAL A 203 -4.77 -21.60 5.08
N TYR A 204 -5.40 -21.68 6.25
CA TYR A 204 -6.86 -21.62 6.42
C TYR A 204 -7.22 -20.35 7.19
N PRO A 205 -7.41 -19.20 6.52
CA PRO A 205 -7.75 -17.96 7.20
C PRO A 205 -9.15 -18.06 7.82
N LYS A 206 -9.29 -17.64 9.09
CA LYS A 206 -10.57 -17.72 9.83
C LYS A 206 -11.74 -17.09 9.08
N PHE A 207 -11.53 -15.95 8.40
CA PHE A 207 -12.58 -15.23 7.67
C PHE A 207 -13.10 -15.97 6.44
N LYS A 208 -12.41 -17.01 5.97
CA LYS A 208 -12.83 -17.86 4.85
C LYS A 208 -13.60 -19.12 5.28
N ASN A 209 -13.96 -19.25 6.56
CA ASN A 209 -14.86 -20.30 7.06
C ASN A 209 -14.52 -21.74 6.61
N GLY A 210 -13.23 -22.09 6.59
CA GLY A 210 -12.75 -23.43 6.22
C GLY A 210 -12.12 -23.54 4.84
N GLU A 211 -12.22 -22.52 3.98
CA GLU A 211 -11.51 -22.53 2.69
C GLU A 211 -10.01 -22.26 2.83
N ALA A 212 -9.23 -23.01 2.07
CA ALA A 212 -7.78 -22.88 2.02
C ALA A 212 -7.33 -21.71 1.13
N THR A 213 -6.14 -21.19 1.40
CA THR A 213 -5.38 -20.33 0.50
C THR A 213 -3.97 -20.89 0.38
N VAL A 214 -3.59 -21.22 -0.85
CA VAL A 214 -2.25 -21.70 -1.18
C VAL A 214 -1.34 -20.50 -1.44
N ARG A 215 -0.14 -20.49 -0.85
CA ARG A 215 0.86 -19.43 -1.03
C ARG A 215 2.22 -20.06 -1.30
N ASN A 216 2.97 -19.50 -2.25
CA ASN A 216 4.35 -19.93 -2.50
C ASN A 216 5.25 -19.57 -1.31
N VAL A 217 6.13 -20.49 -0.94
CA VAL A 217 7.21 -20.24 0.00
C VAL A 217 8.33 -19.55 -0.75
N LYS A 218 8.81 -18.42 -0.23
CA LYS A 218 9.92 -17.67 -0.82
C LYS A 218 11.24 -18.07 -0.20
N VAL A 219 12.32 -18.01 -0.99
CA VAL A 219 13.70 -18.20 -0.48
C VAL A 219 14.03 -17.21 0.65
N LYS A 220 15.09 -17.49 1.41
CA LYS A 220 15.54 -16.64 2.53
C LYS A 220 15.75 -15.17 2.09
N PRO A 221 15.48 -14.17 2.95
CA PRO A 221 15.71 -12.78 2.62
C PRO A 221 17.18 -12.49 2.30
N ASN A 222 17.41 -11.61 1.33
CA ASN A 222 18.69 -11.02 0.99
C ASN A 222 18.99 -9.83 1.93
N TYR A 223 20.24 -9.73 2.38
CA TYR A 223 20.75 -8.67 3.26
C TYR A 223 22.00 -7.96 2.72
N ASP A 224 22.33 -8.12 1.45
CA ASP A 224 23.56 -7.58 0.82
C ASP A 224 23.64 -6.06 0.92
N TYR A 225 22.49 -5.38 0.94
CA TYR A 225 22.38 -3.94 1.18
C TYR A 225 23.01 -3.48 2.51
N ILE A 226 23.17 -4.37 3.50
CA ILE A 226 23.86 -4.05 4.75
C ILE A 226 25.34 -3.76 4.49
N GLU A 227 25.98 -4.55 3.61
CA GLU A 227 27.37 -4.33 3.22
C GLU A 227 27.52 -3.01 2.46
N GLU A 228 26.57 -2.68 1.59
CA GLU A 228 26.56 -1.38 0.89
C GLU A 228 26.45 -0.20 1.87
N ILE A 229 25.59 -0.30 2.89
CA ILE A 229 25.46 0.72 3.94
C ILE A 229 26.76 0.81 4.75
N PHE A 230 27.41 -0.32 5.03
CA PHE A 230 28.68 -0.33 5.75
C PHE A 230 29.80 0.33 4.93
N ASN A 231 29.89 0.03 3.63
CA ASN A 231 30.84 0.67 2.73
C ASN A 231 30.57 2.19 2.61
N MET A 232 29.29 2.60 2.59
CA MET A 232 28.92 4.02 2.66
C MET A 232 29.41 4.68 3.96
N PHE A 233 29.39 3.98 5.09
CA PHE A 233 29.93 4.50 6.35
C PHE A 233 31.45 4.73 6.26
N ILE A 234 32.18 3.77 5.70
CA ILE A 234 33.65 3.88 5.53
C ILE A 234 33.99 5.10 4.66
N ASP A 235 33.35 5.24 3.50
CA ASP A 235 33.52 6.40 2.62
C ASP A 235 33.17 7.73 3.32
N ALA A 236 32.01 7.78 3.98
CA ALA A 236 31.55 9.00 4.65
C ALA A 236 32.47 9.40 5.81
N LYS A 237 33.07 8.42 6.50
CA LYS A 237 34.05 8.66 7.57
C LYS A 237 35.36 9.21 7.00
N GLN A 238 35.89 8.60 5.93
CA GLN A 238 37.12 9.05 5.26
C GLN A 238 36.95 10.48 4.71
N ASN A 239 35.81 10.76 4.10
CA ASN A 239 35.50 12.06 3.51
C ASN A 239 34.88 13.09 4.49
N LYS A 240 34.82 12.78 5.79
CA LYS A 240 34.26 13.65 6.85
C LYS A 240 32.82 14.14 6.60
N LYS A 241 32.00 13.37 5.86
CA LYS A 241 30.61 13.72 5.49
C LYS A 241 29.57 13.45 6.59
N LEU A 242 29.93 12.65 7.61
CA LEU A 242 28.99 12.21 8.65
C LEU A 242 28.41 13.35 9.48
N GLU A 243 29.20 14.39 9.73
CA GLU A 243 28.77 15.51 10.57
C GLU A 243 27.74 16.39 9.86
N ALA A 244 27.97 16.71 8.59
CA ALA A 244 27.00 17.42 7.77
C ALA A 244 25.66 16.65 7.69
N ALA A 245 25.71 15.34 7.41
CA ALA A 245 24.50 14.51 7.37
C ALA A 245 23.77 14.42 8.74
N ARG A 246 24.51 14.49 9.85
CA ARG A 246 23.93 14.55 11.20
C ARG A 246 23.15 15.85 11.40
N LEU A 247 23.71 16.98 10.99
CA LEU A 247 23.08 18.29 11.10
C LEU A 247 21.83 18.38 10.21
N GLU A 248 21.90 17.85 8.99
CA GLU A 248 20.73 17.74 8.10
C GLU A 248 19.59 16.94 8.75
N LEU A 249 19.89 15.77 9.33
CA LEU A 249 18.90 14.97 10.05
C LEU A 249 18.31 15.70 11.28
N GLN A 250 19.11 16.55 11.94
CA GLN A 250 18.61 17.37 13.05
C GLN A 250 17.66 18.46 12.54
N ALA A 251 18.01 19.13 11.45
CA ALA A 251 17.17 20.16 10.82
C ALA A 251 15.85 19.58 10.28
N MET A 252 15.82 18.32 9.83
CA MET A 252 14.60 17.64 9.39
C MET A 252 13.64 17.28 10.53
N THR A 253 14.07 17.33 11.79
CA THR A 253 13.23 16.92 12.91
C THR A 253 12.11 17.95 13.13
N PRO A 254 10.83 17.58 12.91
CA PRO A 254 9.73 18.52 13.03
C PRO A 254 9.54 18.93 14.49
N ALA A 255 8.97 20.12 14.68
CA ALA A 255 8.51 20.53 16.00
C ALA A 255 7.44 19.55 16.53
N PRO A 256 7.31 19.40 17.87
CA PRO A 256 6.25 18.58 18.45
C PRO A 256 4.87 18.99 17.94
N MET A 257 4.09 18.02 17.47
CA MET A 257 2.78 18.24 16.83
C MET A 257 1.75 18.90 17.75
N ASN A 258 1.93 18.78 19.06
CA ASN A 258 1.07 19.40 20.05
C ASN A 258 1.92 20.05 21.15
N THR A 259 1.81 21.38 21.26
CA THR A 259 2.32 22.21 22.36
C THR A 259 1.18 22.84 23.16
N MET A 260 -0.07 22.40 22.97
CA MET A 260 -1.30 23.07 23.45
C MET A 260 -1.45 23.13 24.98
N LEU A 261 -0.62 22.42 25.73
CA LEU A 261 -0.64 22.47 27.18
C LEU A 261 0.61 23.18 27.68
N GLU A 262 0.43 24.13 28.60
CA GLU A 262 1.52 24.72 29.36
C GLU A 262 2.25 23.61 30.12
N LYS A 263 3.48 23.34 29.67
CA LYS A 263 4.30 22.29 30.29
C LYS A 263 4.79 22.79 31.62
N GLN A 264 4.56 22.01 32.68
CA GLN A 264 5.16 22.27 33.98
C GLN A 264 6.70 22.41 33.84
N PRO A 265 7.34 23.36 34.56
CA PRO A 265 8.78 23.50 34.56
C PRO A 265 9.49 22.21 34.99
N ARG A 266 10.64 21.92 34.37
CA ARG A 266 11.41 20.68 34.60
C ARG A 266 11.81 20.51 36.07
N ASP A 267 12.16 21.59 36.75
CA ASP A 267 12.62 21.55 38.14
C ASP A 267 11.48 21.17 39.08
N LYS A 268 10.30 21.79 38.92
CA LYS A 268 9.08 21.43 39.66
C LYS A 268 8.68 19.98 39.44
N ALA A 269 8.75 19.50 38.20
CA ALA A 269 8.46 18.11 37.86
C ALA A 269 9.42 17.14 38.58
N THR A 270 10.70 17.50 38.62
CA THR A 270 11.75 16.68 39.24
C THR A 270 11.62 16.66 40.76
N GLU A 271 11.30 17.79 41.37
CA GLU A 271 11.03 17.90 42.81
C GLU A 271 9.82 17.07 43.22
N LEU A 272 8.69 17.17 42.50
CA LEU A 272 7.51 16.34 42.73
C LEU A 272 7.82 14.85 42.57
N TRP A 273 8.63 14.47 41.57
CA TRP A 273 9.06 13.08 41.39
C TRP A 273 9.88 12.58 42.59
N LYS A 274 10.85 13.37 43.07
CA LYS A 274 11.65 13.05 44.27
C LYS A 274 10.75 12.90 45.50
N LYS A 275 9.82 13.84 45.71
CA LYS A 275 8.87 13.82 46.83
C LYS A 275 7.97 12.59 46.80
N ARG A 276 7.44 12.21 45.63
CA ARG A 276 6.63 10.98 45.48
C ARG A 276 7.47 9.73 45.77
N LYS A 277 8.72 9.70 45.31
CA LYS A 277 9.63 8.58 45.53
C LYS A 277 10.03 8.42 47.00
N SER A 278 10.04 9.50 47.78
CA SER A 278 10.33 9.47 49.22
C SER A 278 9.11 9.18 50.10
N MET A 279 7.90 9.11 49.54
CA MET A 279 6.71 8.74 50.30
C MET A 279 6.73 7.24 50.62
N VAL A 280 6.54 6.91 51.89
CA VAL A 280 6.39 5.51 52.34
C VAL A 280 4.95 5.09 52.09
N VAL A 281 4.75 3.97 51.38
CA VAL A 281 3.43 3.38 51.19
C VAL A 281 3.00 2.79 52.55
N GLN A 282 1.98 3.37 53.16
CA GLN A 282 1.38 2.87 54.40
C GLN A 282 0.07 2.17 54.08
N GLU A 283 -0.20 1.07 54.79
CA GLU A 283 -1.48 0.38 54.71
C GLU A 283 -2.57 1.28 55.31
N VAL A 284 -3.54 1.67 54.49
CA VAL A 284 -4.68 2.48 54.93
C VAL A 284 -5.79 1.49 55.30
N PRO A 285 -6.18 1.40 56.59
CA PRO A 285 -7.18 0.43 57.01
C PRO A 285 -8.56 0.75 56.41
N ARG A 286 -9.37 -0.29 56.21
CA ARG A 286 -10.74 -0.15 55.70
C ARG A 286 -11.56 0.71 56.67
N THR A 287 -12.23 1.73 56.15
CA THR A 287 -13.16 2.52 56.94
C THR A 287 -14.29 1.63 57.45
N VAL A 288 -14.40 1.48 58.77
CA VAL A 288 -15.50 0.75 59.42
C VAL A 288 -16.69 1.70 59.49
N GLN A 289 -17.84 1.31 58.92
CA GLN A 289 -19.12 2.00 59.10
C GLN A 289 -19.81 1.46 60.36
#